data_AF-A0A7W0P1T4-F1
#
_entry.id   AF-A0A7W0P1T4-F1
#
_cell.length_a   1.000
_cell.length_b   1.000
_cell.length_c   1.000
_cell.angle_alpha   90.00
_cell.angle_beta   90.00
_cell.angle_gamma   90.00
#
_symmetry.space_group_name_H-M   'P 1'
#
loop_
_entity.id
_entity.type
_entity.pdbx_description
1 polymer ?
#
loop_
_entity_poly.entity_id
_entity_poly.type
_entity_poly.pdbx_seq_one_letter_code
_entity_poly.pdbx_strand_id
1 'polypeptide(L)'
;MTEAAINPPPPPPPGSIARRLIYVAWWAIVAGFLVQLLVLGATLVARGSIPGTELMADFGSGISWSVLVCGGIALGTAAASPSETVMGGLGLLFAPIAFAVAKGVQQGIQTMLDAPTSQITSVTWTIGAIKAVEFAVLGALVAVLLKRAKVKAWAFVGLGLLLGVLFGGMILTVMATQTAGETPALVGTGVNEILFPAACALILYGASRAGKQVRALARNAGNREAVA
;
A
#
# COMPACT_ATOMS: atom_id res chain seq x y z
N MET A 1 -18.92 -42.53 -7.41
CA MET A 1 -18.89 -41.24 -6.69
C MET A 1 -18.04 -41.43 -5.47
N THR A 2 -16.74 -41.19 -5.57
CA THR A 2 -15.79 -41.38 -4.46
C THR A 2 -15.56 -40.05 -3.76
N GLU A 3 -15.91 -40.07 -2.49
CA GLU A 3 -15.70 -39.06 -1.47
C GLU A 3 -14.20 -38.83 -1.29
N ALA A 4 -13.61 -38.00 -2.15
CA ALA A 4 -12.26 -37.49 -1.95
C ALA A 4 -12.33 -36.50 -0.79
N ALA A 5 -11.93 -36.99 0.38
CA ALA A 5 -11.88 -36.26 1.64
C ALA A 5 -11.45 -34.80 1.44
N ILE A 6 -12.35 -33.92 1.89
CA ILE A 6 -12.17 -32.49 2.12
C ILE A 6 -11.16 -32.35 3.26
N ASN A 7 -9.89 -32.65 3.00
CA ASN A 7 -8.82 -32.22 3.88
C ASN A 7 -8.37 -30.85 3.40
N PRO A 8 -8.59 -29.77 4.18
CA PRO A 8 -8.00 -28.49 3.85
C PRO A 8 -6.48 -28.66 3.77
N PRO A 9 -5.81 -28.02 2.81
CA PRO A 9 -4.36 -28.08 2.75
C PRO A 9 -3.78 -27.63 4.09
N PRO A 10 -2.69 -28.29 4.57
CA PRO A 10 -2.10 -27.95 5.85
C PRO A 10 -1.78 -26.45 5.92
N PRO A 11 -2.00 -25.82 7.08
CA PRO A 11 -1.70 -24.40 7.24
C PRO A 11 -0.24 -24.14 6.91
N PRO A 12 0.08 -22.98 6.30
CA PRO A 12 1.46 -22.62 6.02
C PRO A 12 2.30 -22.69 7.31
N PRO A 13 3.58 -23.10 7.22
CA PRO A 13 4.48 -23.08 8.37
C PRO A 13 4.58 -21.63 8.91
N PRO A 14 4.62 -21.42 10.25
CA PRO A 14 4.55 -20.10 10.88
C PRO A 14 5.57 -19.09 10.34
N GLY A 15 6.79 -19.54 10.03
CA GLY A 15 7.86 -18.70 9.49
C GLY A 15 7.57 -18.11 8.10
N SER A 16 6.60 -18.65 7.36
CA SER A 16 6.26 -18.17 6.01
C SER A 16 5.37 -16.91 5.99
N ILE A 17 4.59 -16.67 7.06
CA ILE A 17 3.78 -15.45 7.19
C ILE A 17 4.66 -14.30 7.66
N ALA A 18 5.44 -14.50 8.72
CA ALA A 18 6.38 -13.51 9.24
C ALA A 18 7.35 -13.02 8.15
N ARG A 19 7.93 -13.94 7.36
CA ARG A 19 8.84 -13.58 6.26
C ARG A 19 8.15 -12.77 5.15
N ARG A 20 6.88 -13.05 4.85
CA ARG A 20 6.09 -12.24 3.89
C ARG A 20 5.84 -10.83 4.43
N LEU A 21 5.45 -10.72 5.69
CA LEU A 21 5.20 -9.41 6.32
C LEU A 21 6.47 -8.58 6.44
N ILE A 22 7.61 -9.22 6.77
CA ILE A 22 8.92 -8.56 6.76
C ILE A 22 9.29 -8.09 5.35
N TYR A 23 9.08 -8.93 4.33
CA TYR A 23 9.29 -8.52 2.93
C TYR A 23 8.44 -7.29 2.58
N VAL A 24 7.15 -7.33 2.91
CA VAL A 24 6.22 -6.23 2.64
C VAL A 24 6.63 -4.97 3.38
N ALA A 25 6.97 -5.07 4.66
CA ALA A 25 7.39 -3.94 5.48
C ALA A 25 8.65 -3.28 4.91
N TRP A 26 9.69 -4.06 4.57
CA TRP A 26 10.91 -3.53 3.96
C TRP A 26 10.63 -2.81 2.64
N TRP A 27 9.90 -3.45 1.74
CA TRP A 27 9.58 -2.83 0.44
C TRP A 27 8.62 -1.66 0.56
N ALA A 28 7.73 -1.66 1.55
CA ALA A 28 6.84 -0.53 1.83
C ALA A 28 7.61 0.68 2.38
N ILE A 29 8.62 0.46 3.24
CA ILE A 29 9.52 1.53 3.70
C ILE A 29 10.27 2.11 2.49
N VAL A 30 10.90 1.25 1.68
CA VAL A 30 11.64 1.69 0.48
C VAL A 30 10.71 2.46 -0.47
N ALA A 31 9.51 1.94 -0.73
CA ALA A 31 8.53 2.61 -1.57
C ALA A 31 8.10 3.97 -0.99
N GLY A 32 7.86 4.06 0.32
CA GLY A 32 7.52 5.32 0.98
C GLY A 32 8.61 6.37 0.81
N PHE A 33 9.87 6.00 1.02
CA PHE A 33 11.01 6.89 0.76
C PHE A 33 11.09 7.30 -0.71
N LEU A 34 10.98 6.35 -1.65
CA LEU A 34 11.07 6.64 -3.08
C LEU A 34 9.95 7.57 -3.55
N VAL A 35 8.71 7.30 -3.16
CA VAL A 35 7.56 8.15 -3.50
C VAL A 35 7.76 9.54 -2.90
N GLN A 36 8.18 9.65 -1.64
CA GLN A 36 8.37 10.95 -1.00
C GLN A 36 9.52 11.76 -1.62
N LEU A 37 10.60 11.11 -2.06
CA LEU A 37 11.67 11.77 -2.82
C LEU A 37 11.16 12.29 -4.18
N LEU A 38 10.29 11.53 -4.86
CA LEU A 38 9.67 11.97 -6.12
C LEU A 38 8.69 13.12 -5.90
N VAL A 39 7.88 13.07 -4.83
CA VAL A 39 7.01 14.17 -4.41
C VAL A 39 7.83 15.42 -4.13
N LEU A 40 8.91 15.29 -3.36
CA LEU A 40 9.82 16.41 -3.08
C LEU A 40 10.40 17.00 -4.36
N GLY A 41 10.92 16.16 -5.26
CA GLY A 41 11.48 16.59 -6.53
C GLY A 41 10.45 17.33 -7.39
N ALA A 42 9.23 16.81 -7.49
CA ALA A 42 8.15 17.42 -8.27
C ALA A 42 7.70 18.76 -7.66
N THR A 43 7.54 18.82 -6.33
CA THR A 43 7.19 20.06 -5.62
C THR A 43 8.32 21.09 -5.72
N LEU A 44 9.59 20.67 -5.67
CA LEU A 44 10.74 21.55 -5.85
C LEU A 44 10.77 22.17 -7.25
N VAL A 45 10.50 21.37 -8.28
CA VAL A 45 10.39 21.87 -9.67
C VAL A 45 9.22 22.86 -9.80
N ALA A 46 8.10 22.62 -9.13
CA ALA A 46 6.94 23.49 -9.18
C ALA A 46 7.09 24.79 -8.35
N ARG A 47 7.78 24.73 -7.21
CA ARG A 47 7.91 25.84 -6.24
C ARG A 47 9.19 26.65 -6.40
N GLY A 48 10.27 26.05 -6.89
CA GLY A 48 11.60 26.65 -6.96
C GLY A 48 12.37 26.70 -5.63
N SER A 49 11.83 26.13 -4.54
CA SER A 49 12.46 26.11 -3.22
C SER A 49 12.14 24.82 -2.44
N ILE A 50 13.01 24.47 -1.48
CA ILE A 50 12.87 23.27 -0.66
C ILE A 50 11.95 23.58 0.54
N PRO A 51 10.86 22.82 0.74
CA PRO A 51 10.03 22.93 1.94
C PRO A 51 10.85 22.39 3.13
N GLY A 52 11.32 23.29 4.01
CA GLY A 52 12.27 22.97 5.08
C GLY A 52 11.74 21.97 6.12
N THR A 53 10.98 22.46 7.10
CA THR A 53 10.50 21.65 8.25
C THR A 53 9.38 20.67 7.89
N GLU A 54 8.60 20.96 6.85
CA GLU A 54 7.53 20.08 6.34
C GLU A 54 8.08 18.74 5.81
N LEU A 55 9.34 18.72 5.38
CA LEU A 55 10.00 17.53 4.85
C LEU A 55 9.90 16.34 5.81
N MET A 56 10.28 16.53 7.07
CA MET A 56 10.30 15.42 8.04
C MET A 56 8.89 14.91 8.33
N ALA A 57 7.90 15.81 8.39
CA ALA A 57 6.51 15.47 8.63
C ALA A 57 5.94 14.65 7.47
N ASP A 58 6.25 15.03 6.23
CA ASP A 58 5.79 14.33 5.04
C ASP A 58 6.45 12.95 4.89
N PHE A 59 7.76 12.82 5.17
CA PHE A 59 8.43 11.52 5.20
C PHE A 59 7.85 10.60 6.26
N GLY A 60 7.68 11.09 7.49
CA GLY A 60 7.09 10.29 8.57
C GLY A 60 5.69 9.82 8.21
N SER A 61 4.84 10.74 7.74
CA SER A 61 3.48 10.45 7.31
C SER A 61 3.45 9.44 6.15
N GLY A 62 4.25 9.66 5.11
CA GLY A 62 4.31 8.83 3.91
C GLY A 62 4.82 7.41 4.16
N ILE A 63 5.84 7.26 5.02
CA ILE A 63 6.38 5.94 5.38
C ILE A 63 5.36 5.17 6.24
N SER A 64 4.77 5.82 7.26
CA SER A 64 3.75 5.20 8.11
C SER A 64 2.53 4.75 7.29
N TRP A 65 2.06 5.59 6.37
CA TRP A 65 1.02 5.26 5.40
C TRP A 65 1.40 4.01 4.59
N SER A 66 2.60 4.02 4.00
CA SER A 66 3.08 2.94 3.13
C SER A 66 3.09 1.58 3.81
N VAL A 67 3.67 1.54 5.01
CA VAL A 67 3.82 0.31 5.79
C VAL A 67 2.48 -0.24 6.22
N LEU A 68 1.59 0.61 6.76
CA LEU A 68 0.30 0.16 7.29
C LEU A 68 -0.66 -0.31 6.20
N VAL A 69 -0.74 0.42 5.08
CA VAL A 69 -1.65 0.05 3.98
C VAL A 69 -1.19 -1.24 3.31
N CYS A 70 0.07 -1.29 2.86
CA CYS A 70 0.55 -2.46 2.13
C CYS A 70 0.71 -3.67 3.05
N GLY A 71 1.12 -3.47 4.31
CA GLY A 71 1.14 -4.51 5.33
C GLY A 71 -0.24 -5.08 5.63
N GLY A 72 -1.22 -4.19 5.84
CA GLY A 72 -2.61 -4.56 6.12
C GLY A 72 -3.24 -5.40 5.00
N ILE A 73 -3.10 -4.96 3.74
CA ILE A 73 -3.64 -5.71 2.59
C ILE A 73 -2.85 -7.02 2.38
N ALA A 74 -1.55 -7.03 2.65
CA ALA A 74 -0.72 -8.22 2.50
C ALA A 74 -1.14 -9.37 3.42
N LEU A 75 -1.78 -9.09 4.56
CA LEU A 75 -2.36 -10.13 5.41
C LEU A 75 -3.34 -11.02 4.63
N GLY A 76 -4.11 -10.44 3.70
CA GLY A 76 -5.02 -11.20 2.85
C GLY A 76 -4.32 -12.12 1.85
N THR A 77 -3.06 -11.82 1.49
CA THR A 77 -2.25 -12.70 0.62
C THR A 77 -1.71 -13.94 1.35
N ALA A 78 -1.71 -13.94 2.69
CA ALA A 78 -1.25 -15.07 3.50
C ALA A 78 -2.26 -16.23 3.53
N ALA A 79 -3.54 -15.96 3.22
CA ALA A 79 -4.58 -16.97 3.12
C ALA A 79 -4.24 -18.06 2.08
N ALA A 80 -4.74 -19.28 2.30
CA ALA A 80 -4.53 -20.41 1.37
C ALA A 80 -5.04 -20.09 -0.04
N SER A 81 -6.14 -19.33 -0.11
CA SER A 81 -6.69 -18.74 -1.32
C SER A 81 -6.96 -17.25 -1.07
N PRO A 82 -6.30 -16.33 -1.80
CA PRO A 82 -6.59 -14.91 -1.66
C PRO A 82 -8.01 -14.66 -2.16
N SER A 83 -8.96 -14.43 -1.24
CA SER A 83 -10.31 -14.05 -1.62
C SER A 83 -10.36 -12.54 -1.88
N GLU A 84 -11.11 -12.17 -2.91
CA GLU A 84 -11.25 -10.78 -3.35
C GLU A 84 -11.91 -9.94 -2.25
N THR A 85 -12.93 -10.51 -1.61
CA THR A 85 -13.64 -9.90 -0.48
C THR A 85 -12.74 -9.67 0.72
N VAL A 86 -11.84 -10.60 1.08
CA VAL A 86 -10.95 -10.43 2.23
C VAL A 86 -9.88 -9.39 1.92
N MET A 87 -9.21 -9.47 0.77
CA MET A 87 -8.19 -8.49 0.42
C MET A 87 -8.78 -7.09 0.23
N GLY A 88 -9.95 -6.98 -0.38
CA GLY A 88 -10.67 -5.71 -0.50
C GLY A 88 -11.17 -5.19 0.85
N GLY A 89 -11.71 -6.04 1.72
CA GLY A 89 -12.13 -5.67 3.07
C GLY A 89 -10.95 -5.21 3.94
N LEU A 90 -9.80 -5.86 3.84
CA LEU A 90 -8.57 -5.41 4.50
C LEU A 90 -8.10 -4.06 3.95
N GLY A 91 -8.20 -3.84 2.63
CA GLY A 91 -7.95 -2.52 2.04
C GLY A 91 -8.88 -1.44 2.60
N LEU A 92 -10.18 -1.74 2.65
CA LEU A 92 -11.20 -0.85 3.18
C LEU A 92 -10.98 -0.49 4.66
N LEU A 93 -10.47 -1.43 5.46
CA LEU A 93 -10.21 -1.25 6.88
C LEU A 93 -8.86 -0.58 7.16
N PHE A 94 -7.79 -1.05 6.54
CA PHE A 94 -6.44 -0.56 6.84
C PHE A 94 -6.14 0.79 6.20
N ALA A 95 -6.77 1.16 5.09
CA ALA A 95 -6.60 2.49 4.51
C ALA A 95 -7.04 3.63 5.46
N PRO A 96 -8.24 3.65 6.04
CA PRO A 96 -8.62 4.71 6.99
C PRO A 96 -7.79 4.68 8.28
N ILE A 97 -7.43 3.50 8.78
CA ILE A 97 -6.53 3.39 9.95
C ILE A 97 -5.16 3.99 9.63
N ALA A 98 -4.57 3.60 8.51
CA ALA A 98 -3.29 4.14 8.06
C ALA A 98 -3.35 5.64 7.81
N PHE A 99 -4.47 6.14 7.29
CA PHE A 99 -4.68 7.58 7.06
C PHE A 99 -4.65 8.36 8.37
N ALA A 100 -5.41 7.88 9.36
CA ALA A 100 -5.45 8.49 10.68
C ALA A 100 -4.08 8.46 11.36
N VAL A 101 -3.37 7.33 11.30
CA VAL A 101 -2.01 7.21 11.86
C VAL A 101 -1.04 8.14 11.13
N ALA A 102 -1.07 8.17 9.80
CA ALA A 102 -0.21 9.03 9.00
C ALA A 102 -0.44 10.52 9.32
N LYS A 103 -1.69 10.94 9.54
CA LYS A 103 -2.01 12.31 9.97
C LYS A 103 -1.57 12.59 11.41
N GLY A 104 -1.72 11.64 12.32
CA GLY A 104 -1.19 11.74 13.68
C GLY A 104 0.34 11.86 13.71
N VAL A 105 1.04 11.08 12.88
CA VAL A 105 2.51 11.16 12.73
C VAL A 105 2.91 12.52 12.16
N GLN A 106 2.20 13.01 11.14
CA GLN A 106 2.44 14.33 10.55
C GLN A 106 2.34 15.44 11.61
N GLN A 107 1.24 15.45 12.37
CA GLN A 107 1.02 16.43 13.44
C GLN A 107 2.02 16.29 14.58
N GLY A 108 2.39 15.06 14.95
CA GLY A 108 3.38 14.80 16.00
C GLY A 108 4.75 15.36 15.65
N ILE A 109 5.21 15.14 14.41
CA ILE A 109 6.48 15.68 13.92
C ILE A 109 6.42 17.20 13.84
N GLN A 110 5.34 17.78 13.32
CA GLN A 110 5.17 19.24 13.28
C GLN A 110 5.23 19.86 14.68
N THR A 111 4.57 19.23 15.66
CA THR A 111 4.60 19.67 17.07
C THR A 111 6.03 19.60 17.64
N MET A 112 6.80 18.55 17.35
CA MET A 112 8.18 18.42 17.82
C MET A 112 9.13 19.46 17.21
N LEU A 113 8.77 20.02 16.06
CA LEU A 113 9.56 21.01 15.32
C LEU A 113 9.09 22.45 15.57
N ASP A 114 8.14 22.68 16.50
CA ASP A 114 7.44 23.95 16.69
C ASP A 114 6.89 24.54 15.37
N ALA A 115 6.50 23.66 14.44
CA ALA A 115 5.93 24.03 13.15
C ALA A 115 4.40 24.09 13.23
N PRO A 116 3.73 24.90 12.39
CA PRO A 116 2.29 24.91 12.29
C PRO A 116 1.72 23.50 12.04
N THR A 117 0.78 23.07 12.89
CA THR A 117 0.17 21.75 12.76
C THR A 117 -0.92 21.73 11.70
N SER A 118 -0.91 20.68 10.88
CA SER A 118 -1.93 20.47 9.86
C SER A 118 -3.30 20.30 10.50
N GLN A 119 -4.26 21.11 10.08
CA GLN A 119 -5.64 21.07 10.57
C GLN A 119 -6.40 19.89 9.95
N ILE A 120 -7.11 19.13 10.78
CA ILE A 120 -8.05 18.11 10.31
C ILE A 120 -9.37 18.79 10.02
N THR A 121 -9.70 18.87 8.73
CA THR A 121 -10.93 19.51 8.23
C THR A 121 -11.89 18.48 7.66
N SER A 122 -13.09 18.93 7.24
CA SER A 122 -14.03 18.09 6.48
C SER A 122 -13.38 17.48 5.23
N VAL A 123 -12.54 18.25 4.53
CA VAL A 123 -11.79 17.79 3.35
C VAL A 123 -10.87 16.61 3.69
N THR A 124 -10.27 16.61 4.88
CA THR A 124 -9.40 15.52 5.34
C THR A 124 -10.19 14.20 5.45
N TRP A 125 -11.41 14.25 5.96
CA TRP A 125 -12.30 13.09 6.03
C TRP A 125 -12.77 12.64 4.64
N THR A 126 -13.07 13.56 3.73
CA THR A 126 -13.42 13.23 2.35
C THR A 126 -12.28 12.50 1.64
N ILE A 127 -11.04 12.99 1.76
CA ILE A 127 -9.86 12.33 1.18
C ILE A 127 -9.67 10.94 1.81
N GLY A 128 -9.79 10.82 3.13
CA GLY A 128 -9.71 9.53 3.82
C GLY A 128 -10.75 8.51 3.33
N ALA A 129 -11.98 8.96 3.08
CA ALA A 129 -13.05 8.11 2.54
C ALA A 129 -12.75 7.66 1.09
N ILE A 130 -12.28 8.57 0.24
CA ILE A 130 -11.88 8.24 -1.14
C ILE A 130 -10.75 7.20 -1.13
N LYS A 131 -9.73 7.40 -0.29
CA LYS A 131 -8.63 6.45 -0.08
C LYS A 131 -9.12 5.08 0.40
N ALA A 132 -10.08 5.04 1.32
CA ALA A 132 -10.63 3.78 1.80
C ALA A 132 -11.24 2.96 0.66
N VAL A 133 -12.02 3.61 -0.21
CA VAL A 133 -12.61 2.97 -1.39
C VAL A 133 -11.52 2.57 -2.40
N GLU A 134 -10.56 3.44 -2.69
CA GLU A 134 -9.45 3.16 -3.59
C GLU A 134 -8.71 1.87 -3.21
N PHE A 135 -8.31 1.76 -1.94
CA PHE A 135 -7.54 0.62 -1.45
C PHE A 135 -8.38 -0.64 -1.27
N ALA A 136 -9.68 -0.51 -1.04
CA ALA A 136 -10.60 -1.63 -1.11
C ALA A 136 -10.66 -2.22 -2.52
N VAL A 137 -10.83 -1.36 -3.54
CA VAL A 137 -10.85 -1.76 -4.94
C VAL A 137 -9.49 -2.34 -5.36
N LEU A 138 -8.39 -1.69 -4.97
CA LEU A 138 -7.03 -2.17 -5.22
C LEU A 138 -6.83 -3.58 -4.63
N GLY A 139 -7.15 -3.79 -3.36
CA GLY A 139 -7.02 -5.08 -2.69
C GLY A 139 -7.80 -6.18 -3.40
N ALA A 140 -9.05 -5.91 -3.78
CA ALA A 140 -9.91 -6.86 -4.50
C ALA A 140 -9.33 -7.20 -5.89
N LEU A 141 -8.96 -6.20 -6.69
CA LEU A 141 -8.43 -6.41 -8.03
C LEU A 141 -7.05 -7.07 -8.03
N VAL A 142 -6.19 -6.75 -7.06
CA VAL A 142 -4.94 -7.47 -6.83
C VAL A 142 -5.21 -8.94 -6.53
N ALA A 143 -6.21 -9.27 -5.69
CA ALA A 143 -6.59 -10.65 -5.43
C ALA A 143 -7.02 -11.39 -6.71
N VAL A 144 -7.82 -10.76 -7.57
CA VAL A 144 -8.21 -11.30 -8.89
C VAL A 144 -6.96 -11.61 -9.72
N LEU A 145 -6.02 -10.66 -9.82
CA LEU A 145 -4.80 -10.85 -10.60
C LEU A 145 -3.89 -11.94 -10.03
N LEU A 146 -3.78 -12.04 -8.69
CA LEU A 146 -2.97 -13.06 -8.01
C LEU A 146 -3.44 -14.50 -8.26
N LYS A 147 -4.74 -14.70 -8.53
CA LYS A 147 -5.31 -16.00 -8.90
C LYS A 147 -4.94 -16.42 -10.33
N ARG A 148 -4.53 -15.49 -11.20
CA ARG A 148 -4.19 -15.79 -12.60
C ARG A 148 -2.71 -16.19 -12.73
N ALA A 149 -2.46 -17.42 -13.18
CA ALA A 149 -1.10 -18.02 -13.19
C ALA A 149 -0.06 -17.28 -14.07
N LYS A 150 -0.50 -16.56 -15.11
CA LYS A 150 0.39 -15.97 -16.15
C LYS A 150 0.54 -14.44 -16.07
N VAL A 151 -0.02 -13.79 -15.05
CA VAL A 151 0.04 -12.33 -14.95
C VAL A 151 1.43 -11.87 -14.49
N LYS A 152 2.00 -10.93 -15.24
CA LYS A 152 3.33 -10.34 -15.01
C LYS A 152 3.23 -9.13 -14.06
N ALA A 153 4.36 -8.75 -13.46
CA ALA A 153 4.44 -7.61 -12.52
C ALA A 153 3.87 -6.30 -13.08
N TRP A 154 4.09 -6.02 -14.38
CA TRP A 154 3.62 -4.80 -15.02
C TRP A 154 2.09 -4.64 -15.00
N ALA A 155 1.32 -5.72 -14.94
CA ALA A 155 -0.13 -5.64 -14.86
C ALA A 155 -0.60 -5.11 -13.49
N PHE A 156 0.18 -5.38 -12.43
CA PHE A 156 -0.08 -4.84 -11.08
C PHE A 156 0.28 -3.35 -11.03
N VAL A 157 1.40 -2.98 -11.65
CA VAL A 157 1.79 -1.56 -11.80
C VAL A 157 0.73 -0.81 -12.59
N GLY A 158 0.30 -1.34 -13.74
CA GLY A 158 -0.75 -0.73 -14.57
C GLY A 158 -2.09 -0.62 -13.84
N LEU A 159 -2.47 -1.63 -13.07
CA LEU A 159 -3.66 -1.58 -12.21
C LEU A 159 -3.57 -0.45 -11.19
N GLY A 160 -2.45 -0.35 -10.47
CA GLY A 160 -2.28 0.69 -9.48
C GLY A 160 -2.19 2.09 -10.10
N LEU A 161 -1.52 2.25 -11.25
CA LEU A 161 -1.51 3.53 -11.98
C LEU A 161 -2.92 3.94 -12.43
N LEU A 162 -3.72 3.00 -12.94
CA LEU A 162 -5.10 3.27 -13.34
C LEU A 162 -5.93 3.76 -12.15
N LEU A 163 -5.87 3.04 -11.02
CA LEU A 163 -6.60 3.46 -9.82
C LEU A 163 -6.08 4.79 -9.28
N GLY A 164 -4.76 4.99 -9.25
CA GLY A 164 -4.15 6.25 -8.81
C GLY A 164 -4.53 7.44 -9.68
N VAL A 165 -4.67 7.26 -11.01
CA VAL A 165 -5.19 8.32 -11.89
C VAL A 165 -6.67 8.61 -11.59
N LEU A 166 -7.50 7.57 -11.44
CA LEU A 166 -8.93 7.72 -11.20
C LEU A 166 -9.21 8.37 -9.83
N PHE A 167 -8.70 7.79 -8.75
CA PHE A 167 -8.95 8.24 -7.39
C PHE A 167 -8.10 9.46 -7.03
N GLY A 168 -6.85 9.53 -7.50
CA GLY A 168 -6.01 10.72 -7.37
C GLY A 168 -6.61 11.93 -8.09
N GLY A 169 -7.20 11.74 -9.28
CA GLY A 169 -7.95 12.81 -9.96
C GLY A 169 -9.12 13.34 -9.13
N MET A 170 -9.86 12.46 -8.44
CA MET A 170 -10.93 12.87 -7.52
C MET A 170 -10.37 13.68 -6.34
N ILE A 171 -9.28 13.22 -5.73
CA ILE A 171 -8.63 13.90 -4.58
C ILE A 171 -8.10 15.27 -5.00
N LEU A 172 -7.43 15.37 -6.15
CA LEU A 172 -6.96 16.64 -6.69
C LEU A 172 -8.11 17.60 -6.97
N THR A 173 -9.24 17.10 -7.49
CA THR A 173 -10.44 17.92 -7.72
C THR A 173 -11.00 18.45 -6.39
N VAL A 174 -11.09 17.60 -5.36
CA VAL A 174 -11.51 18.01 -4.02
C VAL A 174 -10.59 19.09 -3.45
N MET A 175 -9.27 18.92 -3.55
CA MET A 175 -8.30 19.92 -3.07
C MET A 175 -8.37 21.23 -3.85
N ALA A 176 -8.43 21.16 -5.18
CA ALA A 176 -8.50 22.34 -6.03
C ALA A 176 -9.77 23.18 -5.75
N THR A 177 -10.88 22.53 -5.41
CA THR A 177 -12.18 23.21 -5.22
C THR A 177 -12.45 23.64 -3.77
N GLN A 178 -11.88 22.95 -2.77
CA GLN A 178 -12.25 23.16 -1.36
C GLN A 178 -11.12 23.72 -0.48
N THR A 179 -9.87 23.65 -0.92
CA THR A 179 -8.72 24.14 -0.13
C THR A 179 -7.95 25.27 -0.81
N ALA A 180 -8.41 25.77 -1.96
CA ALA A 180 -7.68 26.72 -2.80
C ALA A 180 -6.21 26.29 -3.02
N GLY A 181 -6.00 24.98 -3.25
CA GLY A 181 -4.67 24.37 -3.23
C GLY A 181 -3.69 25.06 -4.18
N GLU A 182 -2.52 25.44 -3.65
CA GLU A 182 -1.44 25.99 -4.48
C GLU A 182 -0.90 24.92 -5.44
N THR A 183 -0.47 25.35 -6.63
CA THR A 183 0.02 24.45 -7.69
C THR A 183 1.09 23.47 -7.22
N PRO A 184 2.10 23.85 -6.41
CA PRO A 184 3.11 22.89 -5.94
C PRO A 184 2.54 21.79 -5.04
N ALA A 185 1.57 22.12 -4.18
CA ALA A 185 0.92 21.15 -3.29
C ALA A 185 0.05 20.16 -4.08
N LEU A 186 -0.64 20.63 -5.12
CA LEU A 186 -1.41 19.79 -6.04
C LEU A 186 -0.50 18.87 -6.85
N VAL A 187 0.65 19.35 -7.33
CA VAL A 187 1.65 18.54 -8.03
C VAL A 187 2.19 17.44 -7.14
N GLY A 188 2.64 17.79 -5.93
CA GLY A 188 3.16 16.82 -4.96
C GLY A 188 2.13 15.76 -4.60
N THR A 189 0.89 16.18 -4.35
CA THR A 189 -0.21 15.25 -4.10
C THR A 189 -0.46 14.37 -5.32
N GLY A 190 -0.54 14.92 -6.52
CA GLY A 190 -0.78 14.14 -7.74
C GLY A 190 0.26 13.04 -7.96
N VAL A 191 1.54 13.34 -7.70
CA VAL A 191 2.62 12.35 -7.78
C VAL A 191 2.41 11.24 -6.74
N ASN A 192 2.09 11.59 -5.50
CA ASN A 192 1.83 10.61 -4.44
C ASN A 192 0.66 9.69 -4.78
N GLU A 193 -0.46 10.29 -5.20
CA GLU A 193 -1.71 9.58 -5.48
C GLU A 193 -1.59 8.60 -6.66
N ILE A 194 -0.77 8.92 -7.66
CA ILE A 194 -0.55 8.04 -8.81
C ILE A 194 0.44 6.91 -8.49
N LEU A 195 1.57 7.26 -7.87
CA LEU A 195 2.66 6.29 -7.69
C LEU A 195 2.40 5.31 -6.56
N PHE A 196 1.73 5.75 -5.50
CA PHE A 196 1.59 4.94 -4.30
C PHE A 196 0.75 3.66 -4.52
N PRO A 197 -0.45 3.68 -5.15
CA PRO A 197 -1.20 2.47 -5.43
C PRO A 197 -0.45 1.50 -6.37
N ALA A 198 0.32 2.03 -7.32
CA ALA A 198 1.19 1.23 -8.20
C ALA A 198 2.30 0.51 -7.42
N ALA A 199 2.97 1.24 -6.52
CA ALA A 199 3.98 0.65 -5.63
C ALA A 199 3.35 -0.43 -4.73
N CYS A 200 2.20 -0.14 -4.12
CA CYS A 200 1.54 -1.10 -3.24
C CYS A 200 1.12 -2.38 -3.97
N ALA A 201 0.54 -2.28 -5.16
CA ALA A 201 0.19 -3.44 -5.99
C ALA A 201 1.42 -4.30 -6.34
N LEU A 202 2.55 -3.65 -6.66
CA LEU A 202 3.80 -4.34 -6.97
C LEU A 202 4.37 -5.06 -5.73
N ILE A 203 4.31 -4.44 -4.56
CA ILE A 203 4.73 -5.04 -3.29
C ILE A 203 3.89 -6.29 -2.99
N LEU A 204 2.57 -6.21 -3.14
CA LEU A 204 1.64 -7.34 -2.92
C LEU A 204 1.91 -8.49 -3.91
N TYR A 205 2.21 -8.17 -5.18
CA TYR A 205 2.67 -9.15 -6.15
C TYR A 205 3.96 -9.86 -5.68
N GLY A 206 4.97 -9.10 -5.27
CA GLY A 206 6.24 -9.63 -4.76
C GLY A 206 6.06 -10.52 -3.54
N ALA A 207 5.24 -10.08 -2.57
CA ALA A 207 4.94 -10.82 -1.35
C ALA A 207 4.28 -12.18 -1.65
N SER A 208 3.35 -12.22 -2.61
CA SER A 208 2.71 -13.46 -3.04
C SER A 208 3.71 -14.46 -3.66
N ARG A 209 4.68 -13.96 -4.43
CA ARG A 209 5.71 -14.76 -5.11
C ARG A 209 6.75 -15.30 -4.15
N ALA A 210 7.29 -14.43 -3.28
CA ALA A 210 8.19 -14.83 -2.19
C ALA A 210 7.55 -15.94 -1.34
N GLY A 211 6.26 -15.78 -1.07
CA GLY A 211 5.45 -16.76 -0.36
C GLY A 211 5.29 -18.13 -1.03
N LYS A 212 5.18 -18.17 -2.37
CA LYS A 212 5.08 -19.42 -3.15
C LYS A 212 6.43 -20.15 -3.21
N GLN A 213 7.53 -19.42 -3.37
CA GLN A 213 8.89 -19.99 -3.41
C GLN A 213 9.26 -20.69 -2.09
N VAL A 214 8.95 -20.08 -0.95
CA VAL A 214 9.21 -20.68 0.37
C VAL A 214 8.44 -21.99 0.56
N ARG A 215 7.16 -22.03 0.17
CA ARG A 215 6.37 -23.28 0.24
C ARG A 215 6.93 -24.38 -0.67
N ALA A 216 7.43 -24.02 -1.85
CA ALA A 216 8.06 -24.97 -2.75
C ALA A 216 9.37 -25.55 -2.19
N LEU A 217 10.23 -24.70 -1.62
CA LEU A 217 11.48 -25.13 -0.98
C LEU A 217 11.23 -26.03 0.23
N ALA A 218 10.28 -25.66 1.10
CA ALA A 218 9.93 -26.47 2.27
C ALA A 218 9.39 -27.86 1.90
N ARG A 219 8.54 -27.95 0.87
CA ARG A 219 8.05 -29.23 0.34
C ARG A 219 9.18 -30.09 -0.24
N ASN A 220 10.12 -29.48 -0.96
CA ASN A 220 11.26 -30.20 -1.51
C ASN A 220 12.21 -30.71 -0.41
N ALA A 221 12.35 -29.98 0.70
CA ALA A 221 13.13 -30.42 1.86
C ALA A 221 12.47 -31.62 2.56
N GLY A 222 11.17 -31.55 2.86
CA GLY A 222 10.45 -32.67 3.48
C GLY A 222 10.40 -33.93 2.61
N ASN A 223 10.31 -33.78 1.28
CA ASN A 223 10.40 -34.92 0.36
C ASN A 223 11.79 -35.59 0.37
N ARG A 224 12.86 -34.85 0.69
CA ARG A 224 14.22 -35.44 0.79
C ARG A 224 14.39 -36.22 2.09
N GLU A 225 13.81 -35.73 3.19
CA GLU A 225 13.82 -36.42 4.49
C GLU A 225 12.96 -37.69 4.48
N ALA A 226 11.87 -37.72 3.71
CA ALA A 226 11.02 -38.92 3.58
C ALA A 226 11.62 -40.03 2.70
N VAL A 227 12.69 -39.74 1.95
CA VAL A 227 13.37 -40.68 1.03
C VAL A 227 14.71 -41.16 1.61
N ALA A 228 15.16 -40.57 2.73
CA ALA A 228 16.35 -40.96 3.48
C ALA A 228 15.98 -41.94 4.60
#